data_AF-A0A7Y5DFS0-F1
#
_entry.id   AF-A0A7Y5DFS0-F1
#
_cell.length_a   1.000
_cell.length_b   1.000
_cell.length_c   1.000
_cell.angle_alpha   90.00
_cell.angle_beta   90.00
_cell.angle_gamma   90.00
#
_symmetry.space_group_name_H-M   'P 1'
#
loop_
_entity.id
_entity.type
_entity.pdbx_description
1 polymer ?
#
loop_
_entity_poly.entity_id
_entity_poly.type
_entity_poly.pdbx_seq_one_letter_code
_entity_poly.pdbx_strand_id
1 'polypeptide(L)'
;MYEEPYRWVEAVGNRRQYLDEQFKQGSPVVALAYDGGILLTTVSKGTPKLYEIYDRLALGGMGHPTDLEKLRFSLLEMAHVEGFNRSPSDVTGSRLVKYGIAPVIKQAFEEVYKAPFIVRILVAELGIKPEKDALLTINYDGTFEELAGCAVLAATPAAQTKMTAYLKEQTPAALSLEQALDLALRAWAIGSLAHQQEETDQQAESDPSTGKAGSVTAPVPSAEVLMAHVRGIAGGRTLECAVLERQAPGTSKYRSLKPSDLAPLLPKSLQSVVAN
;
A
#
# COMPACT_ATOMS: atom_id res chain seq x y z
N MET A 1 -1.69 10.90 42.54
CA MET A 1 -0.60 10.97 41.54
C MET A 1 -0.41 9.63 40.81
N TYR A 2 -1.49 8.89 40.53
CA TYR A 2 -1.46 7.65 39.72
C TYR A 2 -2.24 7.78 38.40
N GLU A 3 -2.81 8.96 38.13
CA GLU A 3 -3.66 9.18 36.95
C GLU A 3 -2.86 9.44 35.67
N GLU A 4 -1.63 9.97 35.76
CA GLU A 4 -0.86 10.38 34.59
C GLU A 4 -0.50 9.20 33.65
N PRO A 5 -0.05 8.03 34.15
CA PRO A 5 0.20 6.88 33.28
C PRO A 5 -1.08 6.30 32.66
N TYR A 6 -2.19 6.29 33.41
CA TYR A 6 -3.47 5.74 32.93
C TYR A 6 -4.06 6.61 31.81
N ARG A 7 -4.06 7.93 32.00
CA ARG A 7 -4.48 8.90 30.97
C ARG A 7 -3.65 8.80 29.69
N TRP A 8 -2.35 8.51 29.81
CA TRP A 8 -1.51 8.29 28.64
C TRP A 8 -1.90 7.01 27.88
N VAL A 9 -2.10 5.89 28.58
CA VAL A 9 -2.53 4.63 27.96
C VAL A 9 -3.88 4.77 27.26
N GLU A 10 -4.84 5.44 27.90
CA GLU A 10 -6.14 5.75 27.29
C GLU A 10 -5.98 6.65 26.07
N ALA A 11 -5.16 7.70 26.14
CA ALA A 11 -4.95 8.60 25.01
C ALA A 11 -4.28 7.92 23.82
N VAL A 12 -3.36 6.98 24.05
CA VAL A 12 -2.78 6.13 23.01
C VAL A 12 -3.83 5.20 22.41
N GLY A 13 -4.69 4.59 23.25
CA GLY A 13 -5.81 3.77 22.81
C GLY A 13 -6.78 4.53 21.89
N ASN A 14 -7.25 5.71 22.34
CA ASN A 14 -8.13 6.59 21.57
C ASN A 14 -7.48 7.03 20.25
N ARG A 15 -6.16 7.28 20.25
CA ARG A 15 -5.41 7.63 19.04
C ARG A 15 -5.36 6.48 18.03
N ARG A 16 -5.16 5.23 18.47
CA ARG A 16 -5.23 4.05 17.58
C ARG A 16 -6.61 3.93 16.95
N GLN A 17 -7.67 4.02 17.76
CA GLN A 17 -9.04 3.96 17.26
C GLN A 17 -9.31 5.07 16.23
N TYR A 18 -8.93 6.31 16.54
CA TYR A 18 -9.05 7.43 15.61
C TYR A 18 -8.32 7.15 14.28
N LEU A 19 -7.08 6.67 14.32
CA LEU A 19 -6.30 6.36 13.12
C LEU A 19 -6.92 5.21 12.32
N ASP A 20 -7.34 4.13 12.97
CA ASP A 20 -8.01 3.01 12.32
C ASP A 20 -9.29 3.48 11.59
N GLU A 21 -10.06 4.39 12.20
CA GLU A 21 -11.22 5.02 11.56
C GLU A 21 -10.84 5.86 10.33
N GLN A 22 -9.72 6.61 10.38
CA GLN A 22 -9.23 7.36 9.23
C GLN A 22 -8.81 6.47 8.06
N PHE A 23 -8.29 5.26 8.33
CA PHE A 23 -7.86 4.34 7.29
C PHE A 23 -8.97 3.49 6.68
N LYS A 24 -10.16 3.41 7.31
CA LYS A 24 -11.30 2.67 6.75
C LYS A 24 -11.52 3.07 5.28
N GLN A 25 -11.60 4.36 4.99
CA GLN A 25 -11.86 4.89 3.63
C GLN A 25 -10.66 4.81 2.66
N GLY A 26 -9.53 4.28 3.11
CA GLY A 26 -8.28 4.26 2.36
C GLY A 26 -8.27 3.20 1.26
N SER A 27 -7.96 3.63 0.03
CA SER A 27 -7.74 2.68 -1.08
C SER A 27 -6.48 1.83 -0.83
N PRO A 28 -6.54 0.49 -0.99
CA PRO A 28 -5.37 -0.37 -0.80
C PRO A 28 -4.23 -0.06 -1.77
N VAL A 29 -3.00 -0.44 -1.39
CA VAL A 29 -1.81 -0.41 -2.25
C VAL A 29 -1.22 -1.81 -2.29
N VAL A 30 -0.91 -2.32 -3.48
CA VAL A 30 -0.34 -3.65 -3.67
C VAL A 30 1.02 -3.51 -4.33
N ALA A 31 2.04 -4.18 -3.79
CA ALA A 31 3.32 -4.37 -4.43
C ALA A 31 3.57 -5.87 -4.66
N LEU A 32 3.98 -6.23 -5.88
CA LEU A 32 4.19 -7.61 -6.32
C LEU A 32 5.45 -7.69 -7.18
N ALA A 33 6.37 -8.57 -6.81
CA ALA A 33 7.53 -8.90 -7.61
C ALA A 33 7.12 -9.71 -8.85
N TYR A 34 7.76 -9.45 -9.96
CA TYR A 34 7.58 -10.12 -11.23
C TYR A 34 8.95 -10.29 -11.92
N ASP A 35 9.01 -11.02 -13.03
CA ASP A 35 10.29 -11.40 -13.66
C ASP A 35 11.18 -10.19 -14.01
N GLY A 36 10.57 -9.05 -14.34
CA GLY A 36 11.27 -7.81 -14.70
C GLY A 36 11.59 -6.88 -13.53
N GLY A 37 11.08 -7.13 -12.32
CA GLY A 37 11.28 -6.28 -11.15
C GLY A 37 10.07 -6.24 -10.20
N ILE A 38 9.59 -5.04 -9.85
CA ILE A 38 8.48 -4.89 -8.88
C ILE A 38 7.38 -4.03 -9.47
N LEU A 39 6.13 -4.49 -9.41
CA LEU A 39 4.93 -3.74 -9.77
C LEU A 39 4.29 -3.18 -8.51
N LEU A 40 3.93 -1.90 -8.53
CA LEU A 40 3.05 -1.25 -7.55
C LEU A 40 1.72 -0.88 -8.22
N THR A 41 0.61 -1.20 -7.56
CA THR A 41 -0.75 -0.99 -8.08
C THR A 41 -1.65 -0.41 -7.00
N THR A 42 -2.41 0.62 -7.35
CA THR A 42 -3.45 1.20 -6.50
C THR A 42 -4.50 1.93 -7.33
N VAL A 43 -5.52 2.45 -6.67
CA VAL A 43 -6.53 3.33 -7.27
C VAL A 43 -6.58 4.62 -6.47
N SER A 44 -6.45 5.75 -7.16
CA SER A 44 -6.43 7.09 -6.57
C SER A 44 -7.63 7.94 -6.99
N LYS A 45 -7.94 8.95 -6.16
CA LYS A 45 -9.00 9.95 -6.41
C LYS A 45 -8.34 11.31 -6.70
N GLY A 46 -7.57 11.38 -7.77
CA GLY A 46 -6.93 12.61 -8.26
C GLY A 46 -5.55 12.93 -7.67
N THR A 47 -5.29 12.59 -6.39
CA THR A 47 -3.93 12.71 -5.83
C THR A 47 -3.18 11.40 -5.99
N PRO A 48 -1.96 11.40 -6.59
CA PRO A 48 -1.14 10.21 -6.72
C PRO A 48 -0.82 9.58 -5.37
N LYS A 49 -0.46 8.30 -5.41
CA LYS A 49 -0.10 7.51 -4.24
C LYS A 49 1.20 6.74 -4.42
N LEU A 50 1.67 6.65 -5.67
CA LEU A 50 2.89 5.97 -6.08
C LEU A 50 3.91 7.00 -6.54
N TYR A 51 5.13 6.92 -6.02
CA TYR A 51 6.18 7.88 -6.29
C TYR A 51 7.54 7.23 -6.42
N GLU A 52 8.42 7.87 -7.18
CA GLU A 52 9.84 7.60 -7.13
C GLU A 52 10.46 8.25 -5.89
N ILE A 53 11.39 7.53 -5.25
CA ILE A 53 12.23 8.06 -4.15
C ILE A 53 13.69 8.14 -4.56
N TYR A 54 14.19 7.13 -5.26
CA TYR A 54 15.57 7.08 -5.72
C TYR A 54 15.73 6.07 -6.85
N ASP A 55 16.93 5.95 -7.40
CA ASP A 55 17.26 5.10 -8.56
C ASP A 55 16.58 3.73 -8.55
N ARG A 56 16.46 3.08 -7.39
CA ARG A 56 15.88 1.74 -7.22
C ARG A 56 14.76 1.68 -6.19
N LEU A 57 14.25 2.83 -5.75
CA LEU A 57 13.29 2.94 -4.66
C LEU A 57 12.00 3.59 -5.13
N ALA A 58 10.89 2.90 -4.88
CA ALA A 58 9.55 3.42 -5.08
C ALA A 58 8.81 3.50 -3.75
N LEU A 59 7.90 4.47 -3.64
CA LEU A 59 7.01 4.67 -2.53
C LEU A 59 5.58 4.40 -2.99
N GLY A 60 4.82 3.66 -2.20
CA GLY A 60 3.37 3.62 -2.24
C GLY A 60 2.82 4.00 -0.88
N GLY A 61 1.73 4.77 -0.81
CA GLY A 61 1.16 5.16 0.47
C GLY A 61 -0.34 5.31 0.46
N MET A 62 -0.95 5.23 1.65
CA MET A 62 -2.35 5.55 1.89
C MET A 62 -2.49 6.39 3.16
N GLY A 63 -3.57 7.17 3.26
CA GLY A 63 -3.82 8.08 4.37
C GLY A 63 -4.02 9.52 3.89
N HIS A 64 -3.71 10.48 4.75
CA HIS A 64 -3.85 11.90 4.45
C HIS A 64 -2.77 12.37 3.45
N PRO A 65 -3.14 12.99 2.32
CA PRO A 65 -2.18 13.35 1.26
C PRO A 65 -1.03 14.23 1.73
N THR A 66 -1.31 15.20 2.59
CA THR A 66 -0.28 16.12 3.11
C THR A 66 0.74 15.40 3.99
N ASP A 67 0.32 14.38 4.74
CA ASP A 67 1.23 13.62 5.62
C ASP A 67 2.08 12.66 4.81
N LEU A 68 1.48 12.02 3.79
CA LEU A 68 2.21 11.21 2.82
C LEU A 68 3.27 12.05 2.10
N GLU A 69 2.93 13.25 1.65
CA GLU A 69 3.85 14.13 0.94
C GLU A 69 4.99 14.63 1.83
N LYS A 70 4.71 14.98 3.09
CA LYS A 70 5.77 15.34 4.06
C LYS A 70 6.78 14.21 4.27
N LEU A 71 6.30 12.98 4.39
CA LEU A 71 7.17 11.81 4.56
C LEU A 71 7.92 11.45 3.27
N ARG A 72 7.26 11.60 2.11
CA ARG A 72 7.90 11.47 0.80
C ARG A 72 9.06 12.46 0.64
N PHE A 73 8.82 13.73 0.97
CA PHE A 73 9.86 14.76 0.95
C PHE A 73 11.02 14.40 1.89
N SER A 74 10.73 13.94 3.10
CA SER A 74 11.76 13.50 4.05
C SER A 74 12.58 12.33 3.51
N LEU A 75 11.94 11.35 2.88
CA LEU A 75 12.60 10.22 2.23
C LEU A 75 13.51 10.66 1.07
N LEU A 76 13.05 11.60 0.24
CA LEU A 76 13.85 12.18 -0.85
C LEU A 76 15.11 12.85 -0.31
N GLU A 77 14.97 13.71 0.70
CA GLU A 77 16.11 14.39 1.30
C GLU A 77 17.11 13.39 1.89
N MET A 78 16.61 12.40 2.64
CA MET A 78 17.46 11.35 3.20
C MET A 78 18.19 10.53 2.14
N ALA A 79 17.51 10.16 1.05
CA ALA A 79 18.10 9.41 -0.05
C ALA A 79 19.20 10.20 -0.74
N HIS A 80 18.97 11.48 -1.03
CA HIS A 80 19.98 12.35 -1.65
C HIS A 80 21.18 12.59 -0.74
N VAL A 81 20.96 12.85 0.55
CA VAL A 81 22.05 13.04 1.52
C VAL A 81 22.88 11.76 1.66
N GLU A 82 22.24 10.59 1.76
CA GLU A 82 22.95 9.31 1.85
C GLU A 82 23.74 9.01 0.57
N GLY A 83 23.12 9.20 -0.61
CA GLY A 83 23.77 8.98 -1.90
C GLY A 83 24.95 9.93 -2.15
N PHE A 84 24.84 11.19 -1.73
CA PHE A 84 25.90 12.19 -1.82
C PHE A 84 27.06 11.89 -0.85
N ASN A 85 26.74 11.57 0.41
CA ASN A 85 27.76 11.33 1.43
C ASN A 85 28.49 10.00 1.25
N ARG A 86 27.89 9.05 0.52
CA ARG A 86 28.46 7.73 0.26
C ARG A 86 28.47 7.43 -1.24
N SER A 87 27.51 6.64 -1.69
CA SER A 87 27.35 6.22 -3.07
C SER A 87 25.86 6.06 -3.35
N PRO A 88 25.38 6.33 -4.58
CA PRO A 88 24.02 5.99 -4.99
C PRO A 88 23.67 4.51 -4.75
N SER A 89 24.66 3.60 -4.80
CA SER A 89 24.47 2.17 -4.51
C SER A 89 24.20 1.84 -3.04
N ASP A 90 24.52 2.74 -2.12
CA ASP A 90 24.36 2.54 -0.66
C ASP A 90 22.99 3.02 -0.17
N VAL A 91 22.20 3.66 -1.04
CA VAL A 91 20.84 4.11 -0.75
C VAL A 91 19.90 2.91 -0.82
N THR A 92 19.63 2.32 0.35
CA THR A 92 18.74 1.18 0.52
C THR A 92 17.44 1.60 1.22
N GLY A 93 16.31 1.05 0.77
CA GLY A 93 15.01 1.26 1.38
C GLY A 93 15.01 0.77 2.82
N SER A 94 15.66 -0.36 3.09
CA SER A 94 15.84 -0.90 4.44
C SER A 94 16.46 0.13 5.39
N ARG A 95 17.52 0.85 4.96
CA ARG A 95 18.17 1.89 5.76
C ARG A 95 17.28 3.13 5.95
N LEU A 96 16.71 3.65 4.86
CA LEU A 96 15.84 4.83 4.91
C LEU A 96 14.64 4.60 5.83
N VAL A 97 14.06 3.40 5.79
CA VAL A 97 12.93 3.01 6.63
C VAL A 97 13.33 2.84 8.08
N LYS A 98 14.26 1.92 8.37
CA LYS A 98 14.58 1.46 9.74
C LYS A 98 15.22 2.55 10.59
N TYR A 99 16.08 3.38 9.98
CA TYR A 99 16.85 4.41 10.70
C TYR A 99 16.38 5.84 10.41
N GLY A 100 15.39 6.00 9.52
CA GLY A 100 14.87 7.30 9.14
C GLY A 100 13.42 7.49 9.53
N ILE A 101 12.54 7.14 8.61
CA ILE A 101 11.10 7.45 8.70
C ILE A 101 10.39 6.67 9.82
N ALA A 102 10.72 5.40 10.08
CA ALA A 102 10.00 4.63 11.10
C ALA A 102 10.14 5.22 12.52
N PRO A 103 11.36 5.59 12.99
CA PRO A 103 11.51 6.34 14.24
C PRO A 103 10.73 7.65 14.28
N VAL A 104 10.68 8.41 13.18
CA VAL A 104 9.96 9.68 13.09
C VAL A 104 8.45 9.49 13.24
N ILE A 105 7.89 8.47 12.56
CA ILE A 105 6.46 8.12 12.70
C ILE A 105 6.16 7.68 14.12
N LYS A 106 6.99 6.79 14.68
CA LYS A 106 6.82 6.28 16.04
C LYS A 106 6.80 7.42 17.06
N GLN A 107 7.77 8.32 16.97
CA GLN A 107 7.84 9.48 17.86
C GLN A 107 6.59 10.36 17.74
N ALA A 108 6.15 10.67 16.52
CA ALA A 108 4.94 11.47 16.29
C ALA A 108 3.67 10.79 16.82
N PHE A 109 3.62 9.45 16.82
CA PHE A 109 2.51 8.69 17.39
C PHE A 109 2.52 8.72 18.93
N GLU A 110 3.69 8.61 19.56
CA GLU A 110 3.85 8.61 21.03
C GLU A 110 3.66 10.02 21.65
N GLU A 111 3.91 11.09 20.88
CA GLU A 111 3.69 12.48 21.29
C GLU A 111 2.19 12.85 21.27
N VAL A 112 1.46 12.42 22.30
CA VAL A 112 -0.02 12.54 22.41
C VAL A 112 -0.56 13.97 22.21
N TYR A 113 0.24 15.00 22.51
CA TYR A 113 -0.10 16.42 22.39
C TYR A 113 0.05 16.99 20.96
N LYS A 114 0.61 16.25 20.01
CA LYS A 114 0.69 16.62 18.58
C LYS A 114 -0.19 15.72 17.73
N ALA A 115 -0.66 16.23 16.58
CA ALA A 115 -1.36 15.39 15.62
C ALA A 115 -0.43 14.27 15.12
N PRO A 116 -0.87 12.99 15.13
CA PRO A 116 -0.09 11.91 14.55
C PRO A 116 -0.10 12.00 13.02
N PHE A 117 0.85 11.34 12.36
CA PHE A 117 0.77 11.15 10.93
C PHE A 117 -0.37 10.18 10.59
N ILE A 118 -1.28 10.60 9.71
CA ILE A 118 -2.33 9.71 9.19
C ILE A 118 -1.79 9.08 7.91
N VAL A 119 -0.84 8.14 8.06
CA VAL A 119 -0.22 7.50 6.89
C VAL A 119 0.19 6.04 7.14
N ARG A 120 0.04 5.21 6.11
CA ARG A 120 0.69 3.90 5.98
C ARG A 120 1.50 3.91 4.69
N ILE A 121 2.71 3.39 4.74
CA ILE A 121 3.69 3.49 3.65
C ILE A 121 4.23 2.11 3.29
N LEU A 122 4.50 1.93 2.00
CA LEU A 122 5.19 0.80 1.41
C LEU A 122 6.37 1.37 0.62
N VAL A 123 7.58 0.94 0.95
CA VAL A 123 8.79 1.24 0.19
C VAL A 123 9.19 -0.03 -0.54
N ALA A 124 9.26 0.03 -1.86
CA ALA A 124 9.76 -1.06 -2.69
C ALA A 124 11.21 -0.76 -3.08
N GLU A 125 12.09 -1.71 -2.82
CA GLU A 125 13.51 -1.67 -3.16
C GLU A 125 13.82 -2.74 -4.21
N LEU A 126 14.28 -2.30 -5.38
CA LEU A 126 14.68 -3.17 -6.46
C LEU A 126 16.16 -3.56 -6.33
N GLY A 127 16.41 -4.81 -5.99
CA GLY A 127 17.74 -5.37 -5.85
C GLY A 127 18.54 -5.42 -7.16
N ILE A 128 19.79 -5.84 -7.09
CA ILE A 128 20.55 -6.20 -8.32
C ILE A 128 20.07 -7.54 -8.89
N LYS A 129 19.58 -8.43 -8.03
CA LYS A 129 19.00 -9.71 -8.39
C LYS A 129 17.60 -9.83 -7.76
N PRO A 130 16.69 -10.64 -8.33
CA PRO A 130 15.34 -10.82 -7.79
C PRO A 130 15.31 -11.26 -6.32
N GLU A 131 16.27 -12.05 -5.85
CA GLU A 131 16.32 -12.52 -4.45
C GLU A 131 16.66 -11.42 -3.45
N LYS A 132 17.09 -10.25 -3.95
CA LYS A 132 17.42 -9.06 -3.15
C LYS A 132 16.36 -7.98 -3.24
N ASP A 133 15.23 -8.25 -3.90
CA ASP A 133 14.10 -7.34 -3.86
C ASP A 133 13.51 -7.32 -2.45
N ALA A 134 13.28 -6.12 -1.92
CA ALA A 134 12.75 -5.94 -0.58
C ALA A 134 11.54 -5.00 -0.61
N LEU A 135 10.51 -5.37 0.15
CA LEU A 135 9.32 -4.57 0.32
C LEU A 135 9.19 -4.25 1.80
N LEU A 136 9.23 -2.96 2.16
CA LEU A 136 9.10 -2.52 3.53
C LEU A 136 7.77 -1.82 3.73
N THR A 137 6.96 -2.29 4.68
CA THR A 137 5.73 -1.61 5.08
C THR A 137 5.95 -0.89 6.41
N ILE A 138 5.33 0.27 6.58
CA ILE A 138 5.33 1.03 7.83
C ILE A 138 3.89 1.40 8.16
N ASN A 139 3.45 1.04 9.37
CA ASN A 139 2.17 1.41 9.92
C ASN A 139 2.22 2.79 10.62
N TYR A 140 1.06 3.35 10.93
CA TYR A 140 0.91 4.69 11.53
C TYR A 140 1.56 4.84 12.92
N ASP A 141 1.87 3.73 13.59
CA ASP A 141 2.53 3.69 14.91
C ASP A 141 4.06 3.48 14.80
N GLY A 142 4.58 3.47 13.58
CA GLY A 142 6.00 3.26 13.28
C GLY A 142 6.43 1.79 13.34
N THR A 143 5.51 0.85 13.55
CA THR A 143 5.80 -0.57 13.33
C THR A 143 6.07 -0.81 11.84
N PHE A 144 7.10 -1.59 11.54
CA PHE A 144 7.48 -1.88 10.16
C PHE A 144 7.77 -3.36 9.98
N GLU A 145 7.57 -3.84 8.74
CA GLU A 145 7.87 -5.20 8.33
C GLU A 145 8.71 -5.19 7.06
N GLU A 146 9.58 -6.17 6.90
CA GLU A 146 10.36 -6.39 5.68
C GLU A 146 9.92 -7.71 5.06
N LEU A 147 9.44 -7.63 3.82
CA LEU A 147 8.78 -8.70 3.09
C LEU A 147 9.49 -8.93 1.75
N ALA A 148 9.35 -10.14 1.23
CA ALA A 148 9.85 -10.53 -0.09
C ALA A 148 8.69 -11.04 -0.95
N GLY A 149 8.77 -10.80 -2.26
CA GLY A 149 7.78 -11.26 -3.22
C GLY A 149 6.52 -10.39 -3.30
N CYS A 150 5.82 -10.17 -2.19
CA CYS A 150 4.64 -9.30 -2.17
C CYS A 150 4.45 -8.56 -0.84
N ALA A 151 3.82 -7.39 -0.92
CA ALA A 151 3.44 -6.58 0.23
C ALA A 151 2.17 -5.79 -0.10
N VAL A 152 1.31 -5.59 0.90
CA VAL A 152 0.05 -4.88 0.71
C VAL A 152 -0.19 -3.91 1.86
N LEU A 153 -0.72 -2.74 1.54
CA LEU A 153 -1.33 -1.83 2.49
C LEU A 153 -2.85 -1.93 2.31
N ALA A 154 -3.57 -2.16 3.40
CA ALA A 154 -5.03 -2.19 3.39
C ALA A 154 -5.60 -1.31 4.50
N ALA A 155 -6.91 -1.07 4.46
CA ALA A 155 -7.63 -0.32 5.48
C ALA A 155 -7.58 -1.03 6.85
N THR A 156 -7.80 -2.34 6.87
CA THR A 156 -7.80 -3.15 8.11
C THR A 156 -6.78 -4.31 8.06
N PRO A 157 -6.28 -4.76 9.23
CA PRO A 157 -5.40 -5.93 9.31
C PRO A 157 -6.03 -7.21 8.72
N ALA A 158 -7.35 -7.36 8.86
CA ALA A 158 -8.09 -8.49 8.29
C ALA A 158 -8.07 -8.46 6.76
N ALA A 159 -8.31 -7.30 6.14
CA ALA A 159 -8.18 -7.11 4.70
C ALA A 159 -6.75 -7.37 4.22
N GLN A 160 -5.74 -6.83 4.91
CA GLN A 160 -4.32 -7.04 4.60
C GLN A 160 -3.96 -8.54 4.62
N THR A 161 -4.43 -9.27 5.61
CA THR A 161 -4.21 -10.72 5.74
C THR A 161 -4.83 -11.48 4.56
N LYS A 162 -6.09 -11.19 4.21
CA LYS A 162 -6.79 -11.81 3.08
C LYS A 162 -6.09 -11.55 1.75
N MET A 163 -5.71 -10.29 1.50
CA MET A 163 -4.99 -9.89 0.28
C MET A 163 -3.63 -10.60 0.17
N THR A 164 -2.87 -10.64 1.28
CA THR A 164 -1.56 -11.30 1.31
C THR A 164 -1.67 -12.80 1.09
N ALA A 165 -2.64 -13.46 1.72
CA ALA A 165 -2.89 -14.89 1.53
C ALA A 165 -3.24 -15.21 0.07
N TYR A 166 -4.13 -14.42 -0.54
CA TYR A 166 -4.49 -14.57 -1.95
C TYR A 166 -3.28 -14.44 -2.89
N LEU A 167 -2.45 -13.41 -2.69
CA LEU A 167 -1.24 -13.24 -3.50
C LEU A 167 -0.28 -14.42 -3.34
N LYS A 168 -0.04 -14.89 -2.11
CA LYS A 168 0.86 -16.04 -1.88
C LYS A 168 0.37 -17.34 -2.51
N GLU A 169 -0.94 -17.57 -2.52
CA GLU A 169 -1.54 -18.77 -3.11
C GLU A 169 -1.52 -18.73 -4.64
N GLN A 170 -1.77 -17.55 -5.23
CA GLN A 170 -1.97 -17.40 -6.67
C GLN A 170 -0.70 -17.01 -7.44
N THR A 171 0.41 -16.71 -6.75
CA THR A 171 1.66 -16.30 -7.40
C THR A 171 2.43 -17.52 -7.92
N PRO A 172 2.56 -17.72 -9.24
CA PRO A 172 3.43 -18.73 -9.83
C PRO A 172 4.92 -18.41 -9.62
N ALA A 173 5.79 -19.38 -9.90
CA ALA A 173 7.25 -19.22 -9.75
C ALA A 173 7.88 -18.20 -10.72
N ALA A 174 7.31 -18.05 -11.92
CA ALA A 174 7.67 -17.03 -12.89
C ALA A 174 6.40 -16.26 -13.25
N LEU A 175 6.49 -14.93 -13.25
CA LEU A 175 5.35 -14.05 -13.35
C LEU A 175 5.64 -12.93 -14.36
N SER A 176 4.90 -12.91 -15.47
CA SER A 176 4.97 -11.81 -16.42
C SER A 176 4.33 -10.54 -15.84
N LEU A 177 4.67 -9.37 -16.40
CA LEU A 177 4.06 -8.11 -15.98
C LEU A 177 2.53 -8.10 -16.13
N GLU A 178 2.00 -8.71 -17.19
CA GLU A 178 0.56 -8.84 -17.45
C GLU A 178 -0.13 -9.66 -16.37
N GLN A 179 0.46 -10.81 -16.02
CA GLN A 179 -0.06 -11.69 -14.96
C GLN A 179 0.06 -11.02 -13.58
N ALA A 180 1.16 -10.31 -13.33
CA ALA A 180 1.36 -9.55 -12.09
C ALA A 180 0.30 -8.45 -11.95
N LEU A 181 -0.02 -7.74 -13.03
CA LEU A 181 -1.04 -6.70 -13.03
C LEU A 181 -2.43 -7.27 -12.76
N ASP A 182 -2.82 -8.35 -13.43
CA ASP A 182 -4.10 -9.01 -13.19
C ASP A 182 -4.24 -9.52 -11.74
N LEU A 183 -3.21 -10.18 -11.19
CA LEU A 183 -3.20 -10.62 -9.79
C LEU A 183 -3.25 -9.44 -8.81
N ALA A 184 -2.49 -8.38 -9.06
CA ALA A 184 -2.47 -7.20 -8.21
C ALA A 184 -3.83 -6.47 -8.20
N LEU A 185 -4.52 -6.39 -9.34
CA LEU A 185 -5.86 -5.81 -9.43
C LEU A 185 -6.90 -6.63 -8.67
N ARG A 186 -6.83 -7.97 -8.77
CA ARG A 186 -7.71 -8.87 -8.00
C ARG A 186 -7.45 -8.75 -6.50
N ALA A 187 -6.19 -8.74 -6.08
CA ALA A 187 -5.82 -8.53 -4.68
C ALA A 187 -6.31 -7.17 -4.18
N TRP A 188 -6.13 -6.11 -4.97
CA TRP A 188 -6.66 -4.78 -4.65
C TRP A 188 -8.19 -4.80 -4.48
N ALA A 189 -8.91 -5.49 -5.36
CA ALA A 189 -10.36 -5.63 -5.28
C ALA A 189 -10.82 -6.35 -3.99
N ILE A 190 -10.09 -7.39 -3.55
CA ILE A 190 -10.36 -8.07 -2.27
C ILE A 190 -10.30 -7.06 -1.11
N GLY A 191 -9.25 -6.22 -1.07
CA GLY A 191 -9.13 -5.18 -0.05
C GLY A 191 -10.23 -4.14 -0.12
N SER A 192 -10.61 -3.72 -1.34
CA SER A 192 -11.69 -2.74 -1.53
C SER A 192 -13.07 -3.28 -1.16
N LEU A 193 -13.34 -4.57 -1.40
CA LEU A 193 -14.62 -5.20 -1.06
C LEU A 193 -14.75 -5.50 0.43
N ALA A 194 -13.66 -5.96 1.07
CA ALA A 194 -13.63 -6.18 2.51
C ALA A 194 -14.01 -4.90 3.27
N HIS A 195 -13.56 -3.74 2.77
CA HIS A 195 -13.94 -2.45 3.31
C HIS A 195 -15.46 -2.14 3.17
N GLN A 196 -16.05 -2.38 1.99
CA GLN A 196 -17.49 -2.15 1.78
C GLN A 196 -18.38 -3.05 2.65
N GLN A 197 -17.96 -4.29 2.87
CA GLN A 197 -18.64 -5.23 3.76
C GLN A 197 -18.64 -4.72 5.21
N GLU A 198 -17.47 -4.31 5.72
CA GLU A 198 -17.37 -3.77 7.09
C GLU A 198 -18.22 -2.49 7.28
N GLU A 199 -18.35 -1.62 6.28
CA GLU A 199 -19.23 -0.45 6.33
C GLU A 199 -20.71 -0.83 6.37
N THR A 200 -21.09 -1.85 5.61
CA THR A 200 -22.48 -2.35 5.54
C THR A 200 -22.88 -3.03 6.85
N ASP A 201 -21.99 -3.85 7.41
CA ASP A 201 -22.21 -4.55 8.67
C ASP A 201 -22.33 -3.55 9.85
N GLN A 202 -21.49 -2.51 9.89
CA GLN A 202 -21.57 -1.45 10.90
C GLN A 202 -22.87 -0.64 10.81
N GLN A 203 -23.39 -0.40 9.61
CA GLN A 203 -24.69 0.26 9.42
C GLN A 203 -25.85 -0.65 9.87
N ALA A 204 -25.78 -1.96 9.59
CA ALA A 204 -26.80 -2.92 10.04
C ALA A 204 -26.82 -3.11 11.56
N GLU A 205 -25.65 -3.11 12.23
CA GLU A 205 -25.54 -3.21 13.69
C GLU A 205 -26.04 -1.96 14.44
N SER A 206 -26.09 -0.80 13.77
CA SER A 206 -26.66 0.43 14.35
C SER A 206 -28.20 0.44 14.39
N ASP A 207 -28.85 -0.55 13.77
CA ASP A 207 -30.28 -0.77 13.77
C ASP A 207 -30.63 -1.93 14.75
N PRO A 208 -31.31 -1.68 15.90
CA PRO A 208 -31.41 -2.62 17.03
C PRO A 208 -32.23 -3.90 16.77
N SER A 209 -32.62 -4.18 15.52
CA SER A 209 -33.49 -5.30 15.14
C SER A 209 -32.77 -6.52 14.54
N THR A 210 -31.45 -6.48 14.33
CA THR A 210 -30.72 -7.59 13.72
C THR A 210 -29.77 -8.30 14.69
N GLY A 211 -30.03 -9.59 14.90
CA GLY A 211 -29.22 -10.47 15.76
C GLY A 211 -27.89 -10.85 15.10
N LYS A 212 -26.85 -10.93 15.92
CA LYS A 212 -25.47 -11.28 15.53
C LYS A 212 -25.40 -12.60 14.75
N ALA A 213 -25.04 -12.53 13.48
CA ALA A 213 -24.41 -13.64 12.77
C ALA A 213 -22.89 -13.47 12.90
N GLY A 214 -22.22 -14.42 13.56
CA GLY A 214 -20.77 -14.39 13.74
C GLY A 214 -20.04 -14.28 12.39
N SER A 215 -18.98 -13.49 12.37
CA SER A 215 -18.03 -13.34 11.26
C SER A 215 -17.40 -14.69 10.90
N VAL A 216 -18.10 -15.50 10.13
CA VAL A 216 -17.50 -16.56 9.32
C VAL A 216 -16.69 -15.85 8.25
N THR A 217 -15.39 -16.14 8.18
CA THR A 217 -14.49 -15.61 7.15
C THR A 217 -15.12 -15.86 5.78
N ALA A 218 -15.70 -14.80 5.20
CA ALA A 218 -16.34 -14.89 3.89
C ALA A 218 -15.29 -15.38 2.86
N PRO A 219 -15.65 -16.37 2.03
CA PRO A 219 -14.73 -16.91 1.03
C PRO A 219 -14.28 -15.81 0.06
N VAL A 220 -13.05 -15.94 -0.45
CA VAL A 220 -12.53 -15.00 -1.46
C VAL A 220 -13.45 -15.04 -2.69
N PRO A 221 -13.95 -13.90 -3.18
CA PRO A 221 -14.81 -13.87 -4.36
C PRO A 221 -14.10 -14.43 -5.59
N SER A 222 -14.88 -14.92 -6.57
CA SER A 222 -14.33 -15.40 -7.84
C SER A 222 -13.62 -14.28 -8.60
N ALA A 223 -12.65 -14.66 -9.45
CA ALA A 223 -11.89 -13.70 -10.27
C ALA A 223 -12.80 -12.78 -11.10
N GLU A 224 -13.90 -13.31 -11.64
CA GLU A 224 -14.86 -12.53 -12.43
C GLU A 224 -15.53 -11.42 -11.62
N VAL A 225 -15.90 -11.71 -10.37
CA VAL A 225 -16.51 -10.73 -9.45
C VAL A 225 -15.50 -9.65 -9.07
N LEU A 226 -14.26 -10.04 -8.76
CA LEU A 226 -13.19 -9.10 -8.43
C LEU A 226 -12.92 -8.15 -9.60
N MET A 227 -12.84 -8.66 -10.83
CA MET A 227 -12.58 -7.84 -12.02
C MET A 227 -13.77 -6.95 -12.39
N ALA A 228 -15.00 -7.42 -12.19
CA ALA A 228 -16.19 -6.58 -12.34
C ALA A 228 -16.19 -5.40 -11.36
N HIS A 229 -15.75 -5.63 -10.11
CA HIS A 229 -15.59 -4.57 -9.10
C HIS A 229 -14.55 -3.53 -9.52
N VAL A 230 -13.37 -3.96 -9.98
CA VAL A 230 -12.34 -3.05 -10.52
C VAL A 230 -12.91 -2.20 -11.66
N ARG A 231 -13.64 -2.81 -12.59
CA ARG A 231 -14.27 -2.12 -13.72
C ARG A 231 -15.25 -1.06 -13.27
N GLY A 232 -16.08 -1.36 -12.26
CA GLY A 232 -17.06 -0.41 -11.71
C GLY A 232 -16.40 0.82 -11.08
N ILE A 233 -15.23 0.65 -10.47
CA ILE A 233 -14.49 1.75 -9.82
C ILE A 233 -13.70 2.59 -10.83
N ALA A 234 -13.14 1.96 -11.86
CA ALA A 234 -12.32 2.64 -12.87
C ALA A 234 -13.07 3.75 -13.64
N GLY A 235 -14.41 3.73 -13.67
CA GLY A 235 -15.21 4.78 -14.31
C GLY A 235 -15.24 6.13 -13.57
N GLY A 236 -14.81 6.19 -12.32
CA GLY A 236 -14.79 7.43 -11.51
C GLY A 236 -13.53 7.65 -10.69
N ARG A 237 -12.51 6.79 -10.87
CA ARG A 237 -11.22 6.86 -10.18
C ARG A 237 -10.11 6.47 -11.13
N THR A 238 -8.90 6.95 -10.85
CA THR A 238 -7.73 6.66 -11.69
C THR A 238 -7.06 5.38 -11.20
N LEU A 239 -6.87 4.42 -12.10
CA LEU A 239 -6.00 3.28 -11.85
C LEU A 239 -4.54 3.74 -11.96
N GLU A 240 -3.78 3.58 -10.89
CA GLU A 240 -2.41 4.04 -10.78
C GLU A 240 -1.48 2.83 -10.63
N CYS A 241 -0.60 2.66 -11.61
CA CYS A 241 0.39 1.60 -11.59
C CYS A 241 1.78 2.17 -11.86
N ALA A 242 2.79 1.62 -11.20
CA ALA A 242 4.18 1.95 -11.43
C ALA A 242 5.03 0.70 -11.33
N VAL A 243 6.15 0.67 -12.05
CA VAL A 243 7.09 -0.44 -12.05
C VAL A 243 8.49 0.03 -11.67
N LEU A 244 9.21 -0.81 -10.95
CA LEU A 244 10.65 -0.76 -10.81
C LEU A 244 11.24 -1.80 -11.77
N GLU A 245 11.76 -1.37 -12.91
CA GLU A 245 12.23 -2.23 -14.00
C GLU A 245 13.75 -2.42 -13.92
N ARG A 246 14.21 -3.66 -13.70
CA ARG A 246 15.64 -3.95 -13.47
C ARG A 246 16.51 -3.66 -14.68
N GLN A 247 15.95 -3.88 -15.86
CA GLN A 247 16.62 -3.70 -17.15
C GLN A 247 16.33 -2.34 -17.80
N ALA A 248 15.63 -1.43 -17.11
CA ALA A 248 15.37 -0.09 -17.65
C ALA A 248 16.69 0.66 -17.91
N PRO A 249 16.80 1.40 -19.02
CA PRO A 249 17.97 2.26 -19.27
C PRO A 249 18.03 3.43 -18.28
N GLY A 250 19.22 3.96 -18.03
CA GLY A 250 19.42 5.07 -17.09
C GLY A 250 19.61 4.62 -15.63
N THR A 251 19.74 5.60 -14.73
CA THR A 251 19.95 5.35 -13.29
C THR A 251 18.63 5.02 -12.59
N SER A 252 17.58 5.80 -12.88
CA SER A 252 16.22 5.53 -12.41
C SER A 252 15.65 4.27 -13.03
N LYS A 253 15.16 3.39 -12.16
CA LYS A 253 14.42 2.17 -12.51
C LYS A 253 12.92 2.35 -12.36
N TYR A 254 12.45 3.50 -11.87
CA TYR A 254 11.05 3.79 -11.68
C TYR A 254 10.39 4.25 -12.98
N ARG A 255 9.24 3.65 -13.31
CA ARG A 255 8.41 4.08 -14.43
C ARG A 255 6.94 4.01 -14.04
N SER A 256 6.25 5.14 -14.08
CA SER A 256 4.79 5.17 -13.99
C SER A 256 4.18 4.66 -15.30
N LEU A 257 3.22 3.74 -15.20
CA LEU A 257 2.53 3.19 -16.36
C LEU A 257 1.39 4.12 -16.77
N LYS A 258 1.51 4.71 -17.96
CA LYS A 258 0.47 5.58 -18.51
C LYS A 258 -0.72 4.74 -18.99
N PRO A 259 -1.91 5.33 -19.21
CA PRO A 259 -3.05 4.60 -19.78
C PRO A 259 -2.73 3.85 -21.08
N SER A 260 -1.86 4.42 -21.93
CA SER A 260 -1.35 3.77 -23.15
C SER A 260 -0.55 2.50 -22.89
N ASP A 261 0.20 2.47 -21.79
CA ASP A 261 1.03 1.33 -21.39
C ASP A 261 0.18 0.26 -20.68
N LEU A 262 -0.87 0.68 -19.98
CA LEU A 262 -1.80 -0.20 -19.28
C LEU A 262 -2.77 -0.90 -20.23
N ALA A 263 -3.26 -0.22 -21.25
CA ALA A 263 -4.23 -0.77 -22.19
C ALA A 263 -3.85 -2.17 -22.75
N PRO A 264 -2.63 -2.42 -23.25
CA PRO A 264 -2.26 -3.75 -23.73
C PRO A 264 -2.13 -4.80 -22.61
N LEU A 265 -1.78 -4.39 -21.39
CA LEU A 265 -1.55 -5.28 -20.25
C LEU A 265 -2.85 -5.70 -19.54
N LEU A 266 -3.90 -4.89 -19.69
CA LEU A 266 -5.18 -5.13 -19.03
C LEU A 266 -6.04 -6.15 -19.79
N PRO A 267 -6.82 -6.97 -19.08
CA PRO A 267 -7.84 -7.81 -19.71
C PRO A 267 -8.82 -6.97 -20.54
N LYS A 268 -9.33 -7.53 -21.66
CA LYS A 268 -10.24 -6.84 -22.59
C LYS A 268 -11.44 -6.14 -21.91
N SER A 269 -11.90 -6.67 -20.78
CA SER A 269 -12.99 -6.11 -19.99
C SER A 269 -12.67 -4.76 -19.35
N LEU A 270 -11.40 -4.44 -19.10
CA LEU A 270 -10.93 -3.19 -18.49
C LEU A 270 -10.35 -2.19 -19.50
N GLN A 271 -9.91 -2.66 -20.68
CA GLN A 271 -9.28 -1.80 -21.70
C GLN A 271 -10.16 -0.62 -22.12
N SER A 272 -11.48 -0.84 -22.24
CA SER A 272 -12.43 0.21 -22.64
C SER A 272 -12.68 1.27 -21.57
N VAL A 273 -12.35 1.00 -20.31
CA VAL A 273 -12.57 1.92 -19.19
C VAL A 273 -11.34 2.76 -18.90
N VAL A 274 -10.14 2.19 -19.08
CA VAL A 274 -8.86 2.89 -18.82
C VAL A 274 -8.40 3.76 -19.99
N ALA A 275 -8.95 3.56 -21.19
CA ALA A 275 -8.59 4.34 -22.39
C ALA A 275 -9.24 5.74 -22.47
N ASN A 276 -10.19 6.05 -21.58
CA ASN A 276 -10.86 7.35 -21.49
C ASN A 276 -10.31 8.16 -20.31
#